data_AF-A0A1V3U3G9-F1
#
_entry.id   AF-A0A1V3U3G9-F1
#
_cell.length_a   1.000
_cell.length_b   1.000
_cell.length_c   1.000
_cell.angle_alpha   90.00
_cell.angle_beta   90.00
_cell.angle_gamma   90.00
#
_symmetry.space_group_name_H-M   'P 1'
#
loop_
_entity.id
_entity.type
_entity.pdbx_description
1 polymer ?
#
loop_
_entity_poly.entity_id
_entity_poly.type
_entity_poly.pdbx_seq_one_letter_code
_entity_poly.pdbx_strand_id
1 'polypeptide(L)'
;MLYLRSLKITGMDIRLEKLELMELLINTNEVSVLQKIRKIFEDEETGYSGQLSEDQYQKVFERREEYLKAEGEYFSFEEVEKRIDARLKS
;
A
#
# COMPACT_ATOMS: atom_id res chain seq x y z
N MET A 1 -7.23 -9.52 36.85
CA MET A 1 -5.85 -9.67 37.35
C MET A 1 -4.95 -9.95 36.15
N LEU A 2 -4.05 -9.00 35.88
CA LEU A 2 -2.99 -9.11 34.88
C LEU A 2 -2.11 -10.33 35.17
N TYR A 3 -1.79 -11.13 34.16
CA TYR A 3 -0.43 -11.61 33.92
C TYR A 3 -0.36 -12.17 32.49
N LEU A 4 0.01 -11.29 31.57
CA LEU A 4 1.07 -11.54 30.59
C LEU A 4 1.20 -12.99 30.10
N ARG A 5 0.31 -13.42 29.21
CA ARG A 5 0.69 -14.38 28.17
C ARG A 5 1.35 -13.60 27.03
N SER A 6 2.42 -12.86 27.36
CA SER A 6 3.75 -13.07 26.79
C SER A 6 3.66 -13.28 25.27
N LEU A 7 3.72 -12.21 24.47
CA LEU A 7 5.00 -11.74 23.93
C LEU A 7 5.96 -12.91 23.63
N LYS A 8 5.51 -13.84 22.78
CA LYS A 8 6.37 -14.60 21.88
C LYS A 8 5.97 -14.24 20.45
N ILE A 9 6.26 -13.01 20.05
CA ILE A 9 6.85 -12.84 18.72
C ILE A 9 8.30 -13.25 18.94
N THR A 10 8.53 -14.56 18.99
CA THR A 10 9.86 -15.15 18.81
C THR A 10 10.42 -14.54 17.54
N GLY A 11 11.55 -13.85 17.64
CA GLY A 11 12.17 -13.19 16.50
C GLY A 11 12.35 -14.18 15.36
N MET A 12 11.57 -14.01 14.30
CA MET A 12 11.76 -14.73 13.05
C MET A 12 13.16 -14.39 12.56
N ASP A 13 14.06 -15.38 12.47
CA ASP A 13 15.37 -15.15 11.84
C ASP A 13 15.11 -15.02 10.35
N ILE A 14 14.99 -13.76 9.90
CA ILE A 14 14.74 -13.40 8.50
C ILE A 14 15.74 -14.09 7.55
N ARG A 15 16.95 -14.40 8.01
CA ARG A 15 17.94 -15.09 7.19
C ARG A 15 17.59 -16.56 6.98
N LEU A 16 17.09 -17.23 8.02
CA LEU A 16 16.63 -18.61 7.94
C LEU A 16 15.40 -18.71 7.02
N GLU A 17 14.41 -17.85 7.23
CA GLU A 17 13.20 -17.80 6.40
C GLU A 17 13.53 -17.58 4.92
N LYS A 18 14.48 -16.68 4.62
CA LYS A 18 14.94 -16.44 3.25
C LYS A 18 15.57 -17.68 2.63
N LEU A 19 16.37 -18.44 3.39
CA LEU A 19 17.00 -19.66 2.90
C LEU A 19 15.96 -20.74 2.60
N GLU A 20 14.98 -20.92 3.48
CA GLU A 20 13.88 -21.87 3.29
C GLU A 20 13.04 -21.51 2.05
N LEU A 21 12.74 -20.22 1.84
CA LEU A 21 12.05 -19.76 0.64
C LEU A 21 12.87 -20.01 -0.64
N MET A 22 14.19 -19.78 -0.61
CA MET A 22 15.06 -20.08 -1.76
C MET A 22 15.06 -21.56 -2.10
N GLU A 23 15.10 -22.44 -1.10
CA GLU A 23 15.02 -23.89 -1.31
C GLU A 23 13.68 -24.32 -1.94
N LEU A 24 12.57 -23.76 -1.47
CA LEU A 24 11.24 -24.03 -2.07
C LEU A 24 11.17 -23.57 -3.53
N LEU A 25 11.74 -22.41 -3.84
CA LEU A 25 11.77 -21.88 -5.21
C LEU A 25 12.60 -22.76 -6.15
N ILE A 26 13.77 -23.21 -5.72
CA ILE A 26 14.65 -24.09 -6.52
C ILE A 26 13.95 -25.40 -6.87
N ASN A 27 13.17 -25.95 -5.93
CA ASN A 27 12.47 -27.21 -6.10
C ASN A 27 11.10 -27.08 -6.79
N THR A 28 10.64 -25.87 -7.10
CA THR A 28 9.36 -25.63 -7.76
C THR A 28 9.47 -25.87 -9.27
N ASN A 29 8.80 -26.91 -9.77
CA ASN A 29 8.79 -27.25 -11.19
C ASN A 29 7.61 -26.62 -11.97
N GLU A 30 6.64 -26.03 -11.27
CA GLU A 30 5.47 -25.42 -11.91
C GLU A 30 5.77 -23.99 -12.37
N VAL A 31 5.88 -23.79 -13.70
CA VAL A 31 6.18 -22.49 -14.30
C VAL A 31 5.18 -21.40 -13.92
N SER A 32 3.90 -21.75 -13.77
CA SER A 32 2.84 -20.79 -13.41
C SER A 32 3.08 -20.17 -12.02
N VAL A 33 3.62 -20.95 -11.08
CA VAL A 33 3.96 -20.50 -9.73
C VAL A 33 5.16 -19.56 -9.77
N LEU A 34 6.21 -19.92 -10.51
CA LEU A 34 7.39 -19.08 -10.69
C LEU A 34 7.05 -17.73 -11.33
N GLN A 35 6.13 -17.70 -12.30
CA GLN A 35 5.65 -16.46 -12.93
C GLN A 35 4.92 -15.55 -11.94
N LYS A 36 4.04 -16.10 -11.09
CA LYS A 36 3.35 -15.33 -10.05
C LYS A 36 4.33 -14.74 -9.04
N ILE A 37 5.33 -15.51 -8.62
CA ILE A 37 6.34 -15.07 -7.66
C ILE A 37 7.23 -13.98 -8.28
N ARG A 38 7.64 -14.14 -9.54
CA ARG A 38 8.35 -13.10 -10.29
C ARG A 38 7.55 -11.79 -10.29
N LYS A 39 6.25 -11.88 -10.60
CA LYS A 39 5.38 -10.72 -10.59
C LYS A 39 5.33 -10.05 -9.21
N ILE A 40 5.31 -10.80 -8.11
CA ILE A 40 5.36 -10.21 -6.76
C ILE A 40 6.65 -9.42 -6.54
N PHE A 41 7.81 -9.94 -6.98
CA PHE A 41 9.07 -9.22 -6.85
C PHE A 41 9.18 -8.00 -7.78
N GLU A 42 8.65 -8.10 -9.00
CA GLU A 42 8.52 -6.97 -9.92
C GLU A 42 7.53 -5.92 -9.39
N ASP A 43 6.44 -6.36 -8.77
CA ASP A 43 5.44 -5.55 -8.09
C ASP A 43 5.98 -4.97 -6.77
N GLU A 44 7.06 -5.48 -6.16
CA GLU A 44 7.73 -4.81 -5.02
C GLU A 44 8.69 -3.70 -5.48
N GLU A 45 9.34 -3.84 -6.65
CA GLU A 45 10.02 -2.71 -7.33
C GLU A 45 9.01 -1.70 -7.93
N THR A 46 7.78 -2.13 -8.20
CA THR A 46 6.70 -1.31 -8.79
C THR A 46 5.47 -1.20 -7.88
N GLY A 47 5.67 -1.28 -6.56
CA GLY A 47 4.63 -1.39 -5.53
C GLY A 47 3.61 -0.28 -5.59
N TYR A 48 2.53 -0.52 -6.34
CA TYR A 48 1.48 0.46 -6.61
C TYR A 48 2.02 1.71 -7.34
N SER A 49 1.56 1.96 -8.58
CA SER A 49 1.60 3.31 -9.16
C SER A 49 0.58 4.25 -8.48
N GLY A 50 0.45 4.17 -7.15
CA GLY A 50 -0.18 5.14 -6.27
C GLY A 50 0.81 6.22 -5.82
N GLN A 51 2.00 6.27 -6.41
CA GLN A 51 2.80 7.49 -6.42
C GLN A 51 2.01 8.55 -7.16
N LEU A 52 1.48 9.49 -6.38
CA LEU A 52 1.01 10.75 -6.91
C LEU A 52 2.15 11.33 -7.77
N SER A 53 1.85 11.92 -8.93
CA SER A 53 2.85 12.76 -9.59
C SER A 53 3.30 13.87 -8.63
N GLU A 54 4.46 14.49 -8.87
CA GLU A 54 4.92 15.62 -8.04
C GLU A 54 3.82 16.69 -7.89
N ASP A 55 3.13 17.02 -8.98
CA ASP A 55 1.98 17.94 -8.97
C ASP A 55 0.80 17.46 -8.12
N GLN A 56 0.54 16.15 -8.10
CA GLN A 56 -0.51 15.56 -7.27
C GLN A 56 -0.11 15.52 -5.80
N TYR A 57 1.17 15.27 -5.48
CA TYR A 57 1.71 15.39 -4.13
C TYR A 57 1.61 16.82 -3.61
N GLN A 58 1.99 17.79 -4.44
CA GLN A 58 1.88 19.21 -4.12
C GLN A 58 0.42 19.60 -3.81
N LYS A 59 -0.55 19.13 -4.60
CA LYS A 59 -1.99 19.37 -4.34
C LYS A 59 -2.50 18.73 -3.06
N VAL A 60 -1.96 17.57 -2.66
CA VAL A 60 -2.32 16.94 -1.38
C VAL A 60 -1.69 17.71 -0.21
N PHE A 61 -0.46 18.20 -0.39
CA PHE A 61 0.24 19.01 0.59
C PHE A 61 -0.46 20.36 0.83
N GLU A 62 -0.83 21.07 -0.23
CA GLU A 62 -1.57 22.34 -0.16
C GLU A 62 -2.90 22.18 0.58
N ARG A 63 -3.71 21.19 0.20
CA ARG A 63 -4.99 20.91 0.88
C ARG A 63 -4.81 20.54 2.35
N ARG A 64 -3.74 19.82 2.68
CA ARG A 64 -3.42 19.49 4.07
C ARG A 64 -3.11 20.74 4.87
N GLU A 65 -2.33 21.67 4.31
CA GLU A 65 -2.00 22.94 4.97
C GLU A 65 -3.23 23.84 5.14
N GLU A 66 -4.11 23.93 4.13
CA GLU A 66 -5.40 24.62 4.23
C GLU A 66 -6.27 24.05 5.36
N TYR A 67 -6.37 22.71 5.43
CA TYR A 67 -7.11 22.04 6.49
C TYR A 67 -6.53 22.34 7.88
N LEU A 68 -5.20 22.30 8.03
CA LEU A 68 -4.53 22.60 9.30
C LEU A 68 -4.70 24.07 9.73
N LYS A 69 -4.88 24.99 8.78
CA LYS A 69 -5.18 26.40 9.03
C LYS A 69 -6.67 26.69 9.23
N ALA A 70 -7.53 25.67 9.18
CA ALA A 70 -9.00 25.79 9.17
C ALA A 70 -9.55 26.64 8.01
N GLU A 71 -8.78 26.73 6.92
CA GLU A 71 -9.17 27.37 5.65
C GLU A 71 -9.70 26.34 4.64
N GLY A 72 -9.52 25.04 4.93
CA GLY A 72 -9.98 23.94 4.08
C GLY A 72 -11.49 23.71 4.15
N GLU A 73 -12.09 23.44 2.99
CA GLU A 73 -13.51 23.06 2.89
C GLU A 73 -13.68 21.54 3.06
N TYR A 74 -14.60 21.14 3.93
CA TYR A 74 -15.01 19.75 4.09
C TYR A 74 -16.20 19.43 3.18
N PHE A 75 -16.14 18.27 2.52
CA PHE A 75 -17.26 17.74 1.75
C PHE A 75 -17.59 16.33 2.22
N SER A 76 -18.87 16.06 2.37
CA SER A 76 -19.39 14.71 2.49
C SER A 76 -19.19 13.93 1.19
N PHE A 77 -19.21 12.60 1.29
CA PHE A 77 -19.05 11.73 0.14
C PHE A 77 -20.12 11.98 -0.94
N GLU A 78 -21.38 12.18 -0.55
CA GLU A 78 -22.48 12.50 -1.47
C GLU A 78 -22.28 13.82 -2.22
N GLU A 79 -21.67 14.83 -1.59
CA GLU A 79 -21.34 16.10 -2.24
C GLU A 79 -20.22 15.95 -3.25
N VAL A 80 -19.24 15.09 -2.94
CA VAL A 80 -18.14 14.76 -3.86
C VAL A 80 -18.68 14.02 -5.08
N GLU A 81 -19.54 13.02 -4.90
CA GLU A 81 -20.16 12.27 -6.00
C GLU A 81 -20.95 13.20 -6.95
N LYS A 82 -21.81 14.07 -6.40
CA LYS A 82 -22.58 15.03 -7.21
C LYS A 82 -21.69 15.96 -8.05
N ARG A 83 -20.54 16.37 -7.50
CA ARG A 83 -19.58 17.24 -8.20
C ARG A 83 -18.85 16.52 -9.33
N ILE A 84 -18.47 15.27 -9.10
CA ILE A 84 -17.85 14.42 -10.13
C ILE A 84 -18.85 14.20 -11.27
N ASP A 85 -20.08 13.83 -10.94
CA ASP A 85 -21.15 13.62 -11.92
C ASP A 85 -21.46 14.88 -12.75
N ALA A 86 -21.48 16.05 -12.11
CA ALA A 86 -21.70 17.32 -12.80
C ALA A 86 -20.56 17.66 -13.78
N ARG A 87 -19.32 17.34 -13.42
CA ARG A 87 -18.12 17.60 -14.24
C ARG A 87 -17.97 16.62 -15.40
N LEU A 88 -18.51 15.40 -15.29
CA LEU A 88 -18.51 14.41 -16.38
C LEU A 88 -19.63 14.64 -17.39
N LYS A 89 -20.67 15.40 -17.02
CA LYS A 89 -21.82 15.75 -17.89
C LYS A 89 -21.65 17.09 -18.61
N SER A 90 -20.62 17.87 -18.27
CA SER A 90 -20.25 19.16 -18.89
C SER A 90 -19.17 18.99 -19.94
#